data_AF-A0Q6X2-F1
#
_entry.id   AF-A0Q6X2-F1
#
_cell.length_a   1.000
_cell.length_b   1.000
_cell.length_c   1.000
_cell.angle_alpha   90.00
_cell.angle_beta   90.00
_cell.angle_gamma   90.00
#
_symmetry.space_group_name_H-M   'P 1'
#
loop_
_entity.id
_entity.type
_entity.pdbx_description
1 polymer ?
#
loop_
_entity_poly.entity_id
_entity_poly.type
_entity_poly.pdbx_seq_one_letter_code
_entity_poly.pdbx_strand_id
1 'polypeptide(L)'
;MKITKKKVVIGAAIISGTVLLASCGKTTTAKELRIVHQCTDNNDMCEFELTDAVVSRYTNMLGKTIERVESKTPLRDGDIKGVIRWDVPASAELADNSEVQSALGVSCQDDKCTENSNPSAYNLPSGTNIISVSGLVTVDDKEINLATVKPDIVDTGEIENSYIFQTGTLPSGLTLDNLIAELNKDSKKAHGTFSKSGSNLMITCDDGYEWLDGVNVPYGQQINTTHNTGVAGTKWNTTEGKFYDEQADTPWVMNGYLVDATKGETQWQAGCWQVQN
;
A
#
# COMPACT_ATOMS: atom_id res chain seq x y z
N MET A 1 -62.78 -7.05 -74.35
CA MET A 1 -61.64 -6.51 -75.13
C MET A 1 -60.39 -6.58 -74.25
N LYS A 2 -59.38 -7.37 -74.67
CA LYS A 2 -58.00 -7.34 -74.13
C LYS A 2 -57.28 -6.09 -74.64
N ILE A 3 -56.19 -5.69 -73.96
CA ILE A 3 -54.89 -5.13 -74.42
C ILE A 3 -54.38 -4.17 -73.30
N THR A 4 -53.52 -4.55 -72.34
CA THR A 4 -52.06 -4.89 -72.33
C THR A 4 -51.13 -3.70 -72.01
N LYS A 5 -50.49 -3.76 -70.82
CA LYS A 5 -49.11 -3.37 -70.36
C LYS A 5 -48.35 -2.20 -71.03
N LYS A 6 -47.71 -1.34 -70.21
CA LYS A 6 -46.26 -1.40 -69.83
C LYS A 6 -45.83 -0.31 -68.82
N LYS A 7 -44.75 -0.66 -68.10
CA LYS A 7 -44.05 -0.04 -66.97
C LYS A 7 -43.40 1.33 -67.27
N VAL A 8 -43.17 2.15 -66.23
CA VAL A 8 -41.83 2.67 -65.82
C VAL A 8 -41.79 2.86 -64.29
N VAL A 9 -40.70 2.39 -63.69
CA VAL A 9 -40.26 2.55 -62.30
C VAL A 9 -39.17 3.61 -62.27
N ILE A 10 -39.25 4.62 -61.39
CA ILE A 10 -38.16 5.37 -60.70
C ILE A 10 -38.90 6.04 -59.51
N GLY A 11 -38.59 5.93 -58.22
CA GLY A 11 -37.33 5.70 -57.52
C GLY A 11 -37.07 6.92 -56.61
N ALA A 12 -37.36 6.81 -55.30
CA ALA A 12 -36.72 7.61 -54.24
C ALA A 12 -37.02 6.95 -52.88
N ALA A 13 -36.01 6.25 -52.37
CA ALA A 13 -35.93 5.81 -50.99
C ALA A 13 -35.69 7.02 -50.07
N ILE A 14 -36.36 7.06 -48.93
CA ILE A 14 -35.76 7.58 -47.69
C ILE A 14 -35.96 6.51 -46.62
N ILE A 15 -35.04 5.54 -46.65
CA ILE A 15 -34.57 4.89 -45.44
C ILE A 15 -33.77 5.96 -44.70
N SER A 16 -34.00 6.15 -43.41
CA SER A 16 -32.97 6.10 -42.37
C SER A 16 -33.40 6.80 -41.08
N GLY A 17 -33.65 5.98 -40.05
CA GLY A 17 -32.88 6.11 -38.83
C GLY A 17 -33.30 7.19 -37.83
N THR A 18 -34.41 6.95 -37.11
CA THR A 18 -34.45 7.28 -35.68
C THR A 18 -34.53 5.98 -34.88
N VAL A 19 -33.43 5.23 -34.90
CA VAL A 19 -33.11 4.29 -33.83
C VAL A 19 -31.69 4.65 -33.40
N LEU A 20 -31.45 4.65 -32.10
CA LEU A 20 -30.18 4.85 -31.38
C LEU A 20 -29.95 6.24 -30.75
N LEU A 21 -30.82 6.64 -29.83
CA LEU A 21 -30.40 7.44 -28.66
C LEU A 21 -30.90 6.87 -27.32
N ALA A 22 -31.48 5.67 -27.30
CA ALA A 22 -32.06 5.07 -26.08
C ALA A 22 -31.08 4.25 -25.22
N SER A 23 -29.77 4.22 -25.54
CA SER A 23 -28.79 3.47 -24.73
C SER A 23 -27.91 4.33 -23.84
N CYS A 24 -27.93 5.67 -23.97
CA CYS A 24 -27.31 6.57 -23.01
C CYS A 24 -28.23 6.69 -21.78
N GLY A 25 -28.12 5.75 -20.83
CA GLY A 25 -28.80 5.87 -19.54
C GLY A 25 -29.28 4.57 -18.89
N LYS A 26 -29.06 3.39 -19.48
CA LYS A 26 -29.34 2.14 -18.77
C LYS A 26 -28.22 1.84 -17.79
N THR A 27 -28.47 2.15 -16.51
CA THR A 27 -27.69 1.62 -15.42
C THR A 27 -27.98 0.13 -15.29
N THR A 28 -26.95 -0.71 -15.42
CA THR A 28 -27.04 -2.15 -15.13
C THR A 28 -26.43 -2.42 -13.77
N THR A 29 -27.19 -3.04 -12.89
CA THR A 29 -26.71 -3.47 -11.58
C THR A 29 -26.52 -4.99 -11.59
N ALA A 30 -25.36 -5.46 -11.16
CA ALA A 30 -25.02 -6.88 -11.07
C ALA A 30 -24.38 -7.18 -9.71
N LYS A 31 -24.59 -8.41 -9.22
CA LYS A 31 -23.81 -8.99 -8.13
C LYS A 31 -22.60 -9.68 -8.71
N GLU A 32 -21.43 -9.37 -8.18
CA GLU A 32 -20.15 -9.89 -8.67
C GLU A 32 -19.18 -10.04 -7.51
N LEU A 33 -18.32 -11.06 -7.59
CA LEU A 33 -17.24 -11.24 -6.64
C LEU A 33 -16.16 -10.17 -6.84
N ARG A 34 -15.66 -9.62 -5.74
CA ARG A 34 -14.57 -8.64 -5.72
C ARG A 34 -13.60 -8.93 -4.58
N ILE A 35 -12.33 -8.75 -4.87
CA ILE A 35 -11.28 -8.66 -3.86
C ILE A 35 -11.42 -7.29 -3.19
N VAL A 36 -11.35 -7.28 -1.87
CA VAL A 36 -11.16 -6.09 -1.06
C VAL A 36 -9.92 -6.30 -0.22
N HIS A 37 -9.25 -5.20 0.12
CA HIS A 37 -8.10 -5.26 1.00
C HIS A 37 -8.21 -4.22 2.12
N GLN A 38 -7.55 -4.55 3.22
CA GLN A 38 -7.23 -3.62 4.29
C GLN A 38 -5.75 -3.74 4.60
N CYS A 39 -5.02 -2.62 4.59
CA CYS A 39 -3.58 -2.64 4.79
C CYS A 39 -3.15 -1.71 5.93
N THR A 40 -1.91 -1.91 6.38
CA THR A 40 -1.17 -0.97 7.24
C THR A 40 -0.92 0.35 6.50
N ASP A 41 -0.51 1.40 7.21
CA ASP A 41 -0.26 2.73 6.62
C ASP A 41 0.76 2.71 5.47
N ASN A 42 1.73 1.79 5.49
CA ASN A 42 2.74 1.62 4.44
C ASN A 42 2.33 0.62 3.34
N ASN A 43 1.15 0.02 3.47
CA ASN A 43 0.62 -1.07 2.67
C ASN A 43 1.49 -2.34 2.61
N ASP A 44 2.52 -2.44 3.46
CA ASP A 44 3.45 -3.57 3.49
C ASP A 44 2.81 -4.85 4.03
N MET A 45 1.80 -4.74 4.89
CA MET A 45 0.97 -5.86 5.33
C MET A 45 -0.49 -5.59 4.98
N CYS A 46 -1.08 -6.49 4.19
CA CYS A 46 -2.45 -6.38 3.72
C CYS A 46 -3.23 -7.67 3.98
N GLU A 47 -4.43 -7.51 4.52
CA GLU A 47 -5.47 -8.53 4.53
C GLU A 47 -6.30 -8.42 3.24
N PHE A 48 -6.67 -9.55 2.66
CA PHE A 48 -7.48 -9.70 1.46
C PHE A 48 -8.68 -10.61 1.69
N GLU A 49 -9.84 -10.08 1.31
CA GLU A 49 -11.12 -10.77 1.44
C GLU A 49 -11.85 -10.77 0.09
N LEU A 50 -12.43 -11.92 -0.24
CA LEU A 50 -13.38 -12.05 -1.33
C LEU A 50 -14.79 -11.71 -0.83
N THR A 51 -15.44 -10.78 -1.51
CA THR A 51 -16.74 -10.23 -1.12
C THR A 51 -17.74 -10.30 -2.26
N ASP A 52 -19.03 -10.41 -1.93
CA ASP A 52 -20.12 -10.15 -2.89
C ASP A 52 -20.32 -8.63 -2.99
N ALA A 53 -20.10 -8.07 -4.18
CA ALA A 53 -20.25 -6.66 -4.45
C ALA A 53 -21.42 -6.41 -5.38
N VAL A 54 -22.26 -5.44 -5.01
CA VAL A 54 -23.29 -4.90 -5.90
C VAL A 54 -22.66 -3.78 -6.71
N VAL A 55 -22.52 -4.00 -8.01
CA VAL A 55 -21.85 -3.09 -8.93
C VAL A 55 -22.86 -2.51 -9.91
N SER A 56 -22.95 -1.18 -9.97
CA SER A 56 -23.72 -0.47 -10.97
C SER A 56 -22.79 0.03 -12.08
N ARG A 57 -23.20 -0.13 -13.33
CA ARG A 57 -22.48 0.37 -14.50
C ARG A 57 -23.39 1.22 -15.35
N TYR A 58 -22.90 2.37 -15.80
CA TYR A 58 -23.60 3.20 -16.78
C TYR A 58 -22.61 3.79 -17.78
N THR A 59 -23.06 3.97 -19.01
CA THR A 59 -22.27 4.63 -20.05
C THR A 59 -22.61 6.10 -20.08
N ASN A 60 -21.60 6.96 -19.88
CA ASN A 60 -21.79 8.40 -19.91
C ASN A 60 -22.00 8.91 -21.35
N MET A 61 -22.28 10.21 -21.50
CA MET A 61 -22.50 10.85 -22.81
C MET A 61 -21.30 10.76 -23.77
N LEU A 62 -20.11 10.47 -23.25
CA LEU A 62 -18.88 10.30 -24.04
C LEU A 62 -18.63 8.83 -24.43
N GLY A 63 -19.58 7.93 -24.17
CA GLY A 63 -19.42 6.50 -24.45
C GLY A 63 -18.53 5.77 -23.45
N LYS A 64 -18.10 6.42 -22.37
CA LYS A 64 -17.27 5.80 -21.31
C LYS A 64 -18.17 5.07 -20.32
N THR A 65 -17.91 3.79 -20.10
CA THR A 65 -18.53 3.02 -19.01
C THR A 65 -17.91 3.44 -17.68
N ILE A 66 -18.77 3.87 -16.76
CA ILE A 66 -18.44 4.19 -15.38
C ILE A 66 -18.99 3.07 -14.51
N GLU A 67 -18.12 2.54 -13.65
CA GLU A 67 -18.44 1.50 -12.68
C GLU A 67 -18.51 2.13 -11.28
N ARG A 68 -19.52 1.79 -10.51
CA ARG A 68 -19.67 2.18 -9.11
C ARG A 68 -20.03 0.96 -8.28
N VAL A 69 -19.28 0.74 -7.19
CA VAL A 69 -19.62 -0.26 -6.18
C VAL A 69 -20.63 0.37 -5.22
N GLU A 70 -21.82 -0.20 -5.14
CA GLU A 70 -22.93 0.30 -4.32
C GLU A 70 -22.89 -0.28 -2.91
N SER A 71 -22.53 -1.57 -2.78
CA SER A 71 -22.35 -2.26 -1.50
C SER A 71 -21.41 -3.43 -1.63
N LYS A 72 -20.82 -3.85 -0.51
CA LYS A 72 -19.95 -5.02 -0.39
C LYS A 72 -20.37 -5.83 0.83
N THR A 73 -20.41 -7.15 0.70
CA THR A 73 -20.71 -8.06 1.80
C THR A 73 -19.62 -9.14 1.87
N PRO A 74 -18.94 -9.27 3.02
CA PRO A 74 -18.04 -10.39 3.33
C PRO A 74 -18.65 -11.75 2.99
N LEU A 75 -17.89 -12.63 2.34
CA LEU A 75 -18.28 -14.02 2.14
C LEU A 75 -17.66 -14.89 3.23
N ARG A 76 -18.48 -15.35 4.17
CA ARG A 76 -18.04 -16.21 5.26
C ARG A 76 -18.13 -17.68 4.85
N ASP A 77 -17.60 -18.60 5.68
CA ASP A 77 -17.51 -20.04 5.41
C ASP A 77 -18.81 -20.71 4.96
N GLY A 78 -19.97 -20.17 5.34
CA GLY A 78 -21.28 -20.66 4.91
C GLY A 78 -21.69 -20.21 3.51
N ASP A 79 -21.19 -19.05 3.07
CA ASP A 79 -21.59 -18.34 1.87
C ASP A 79 -20.78 -18.77 0.63
N ILE A 80 -19.57 -19.30 0.86
CA ILE A 80 -18.66 -19.75 -0.19
C ILE A 80 -18.16 -21.17 0.09
N LYS A 81 -18.30 -22.04 -0.90
CA LYS A 81 -17.81 -23.43 -0.83
C LYS A 81 -16.88 -23.71 -1.98
N GLY A 82 -15.74 -24.36 -1.73
CA GLY A 82 -14.80 -24.75 -2.77
C GLY A 82 -13.37 -24.45 -2.36
N VAL A 83 -12.49 -24.37 -3.36
CA VAL A 83 -11.08 -24.06 -3.14
C VAL A 83 -10.83 -22.65 -3.63
N ILE A 84 -10.37 -21.80 -2.72
CA ILE A 84 -9.83 -20.47 -3.00
C ILE A 84 -8.32 -20.61 -3.00
N ARG A 85 -7.64 -19.93 -3.92
CA ARG A 85 -6.20 -19.75 -3.86
C ARG A 85 -5.87 -18.29 -4.16
N TRP A 86 -5.20 -17.64 -3.24
CA TRP A 86 -4.66 -16.30 -3.47
C TRP A 86 -3.40 -16.39 -4.31
N ASP A 87 -3.41 -15.66 -5.43
CA ASP A 87 -2.31 -15.53 -6.36
C ASP A 87 -1.67 -14.16 -6.15
N VAL A 88 -0.64 -14.16 -5.31
CA VAL A 88 0.15 -12.98 -4.91
C VAL A 88 1.55 -13.02 -5.56
N PRO A 89 2.30 -11.91 -5.57
CA PRO A 89 3.68 -11.89 -6.04
C PRO A 89 4.56 -12.92 -5.33
N ALA A 90 5.52 -13.51 -6.05
CA ALA A 90 6.30 -14.64 -5.55
C ALA A 90 7.15 -14.35 -4.30
N SER A 91 7.45 -13.08 -4.04
CA SER A 91 8.19 -12.62 -2.86
C SER A 91 7.28 -12.18 -1.70
N ALA A 92 5.97 -12.26 -1.85
CA ALA A 92 5.05 -12.02 -0.75
C ALA A 92 5.05 -13.23 0.20
N GLU A 93 4.97 -12.95 1.50
CA GLU A 93 4.93 -13.97 2.55
C GLU A 93 3.60 -13.91 3.28
N LEU A 94 3.10 -15.04 3.79
CA LEU A 94 1.91 -15.04 4.65
C LEU A 94 2.21 -14.27 5.93
N ALA A 95 1.32 -13.35 6.31
CA ALA A 95 1.44 -12.61 7.55
C ALA A 95 1.09 -13.50 8.76
N ASP A 96 1.63 -13.16 9.93
CA ASP A 96 1.23 -13.79 11.19
C ASP A 96 -0.13 -13.24 11.65
N ASN A 97 -1.08 -14.11 12.00
CA ASN A 97 -2.43 -13.67 12.37
C ASN A 97 -2.44 -12.76 13.60
N SER A 98 -1.51 -12.93 14.55
CA SER A 98 -1.43 -12.07 15.73
C SER A 98 -0.94 -10.66 15.36
N GLU A 99 -0.03 -10.55 14.38
CA GLU A 99 0.40 -9.26 13.83
C GLU A 99 -0.75 -8.56 13.10
N VAL A 100 -1.48 -9.30 12.27
CA VAL A 100 -2.68 -8.81 11.55
C VAL A 100 -3.73 -8.28 12.53
N GLN A 101 -4.04 -9.02 13.59
CA GLN A 101 -4.97 -8.57 14.63
C GLN A 101 -4.48 -7.30 15.32
N SER A 102 -3.19 -7.23 15.64
CA SER A 102 -2.61 -6.08 16.34
C SER A 102 -2.57 -4.81 15.48
N ALA A 103 -2.29 -4.94 14.18
CA ALA A 103 -2.07 -3.82 13.28
C ALA A 103 -3.36 -3.37 12.57
N LEU A 104 -4.22 -4.31 12.18
CA LEU A 104 -5.41 -4.05 11.35
C LEU A 104 -6.72 -4.24 12.11
N GLY A 105 -6.71 -4.91 13.28
CA GLY A 105 -7.92 -5.19 14.05
C GLY A 105 -8.85 -6.23 13.41
N VAL A 106 -8.34 -7.00 12.45
CA VAL A 106 -9.06 -8.09 11.75
C VAL A 106 -8.32 -9.43 11.96
N SER A 107 -8.97 -10.55 11.62
CA SER A 107 -8.38 -11.89 11.65
C SER A 107 -8.42 -12.52 10.25
N CYS A 108 -7.44 -13.36 9.95
CA CYS A 108 -7.56 -14.35 8.89
C CYS A 108 -8.61 -15.43 9.26
N GLN A 109 -9.10 -16.17 8.26
CA GLN A 109 -10.01 -17.29 8.49
C GLN A 109 -9.42 -18.28 9.51
N ASP A 110 -10.25 -18.76 10.44
CA ASP A 110 -9.85 -19.69 11.50
C ASP A 110 -8.63 -19.23 12.32
N ASP A 111 -8.43 -17.91 12.44
CA ASP A 111 -7.28 -17.27 13.10
C ASP A 111 -5.92 -17.73 12.52
N LYS A 112 -5.91 -18.14 11.25
CA LYS A 112 -4.69 -18.57 10.55
C LYS A 112 -4.68 -18.11 9.09
N CYS A 113 -3.69 -17.29 8.76
CA CYS A 113 -3.45 -16.88 7.39
C CYS A 113 -2.87 -18.05 6.59
N THR A 114 -3.54 -18.44 5.52
CA THR A 114 -3.09 -19.48 4.59
C THR A 114 -3.38 -19.06 3.15
N GLU A 115 -2.74 -19.72 2.19
CA GLU A 115 -2.99 -19.44 0.76
C GLU A 115 -4.43 -19.72 0.31
N ASN A 116 -5.20 -20.46 1.10
CA ASN A 116 -6.58 -20.85 0.80
C ASN A 116 -7.61 -20.21 1.73
N SER A 117 -7.16 -19.45 2.74
CA SER A 117 -8.05 -18.80 3.70
C SER A 117 -8.79 -17.62 3.05
N ASN A 118 -10.05 -17.38 3.44
CA ASN A 118 -10.77 -16.17 3.08
C ASN A 118 -11.53 -15.63 4.31
N PRO A 119 -11.08 -14.54 4.96
CA PRO A 119 -9.94 -13.69 4.59
C PRO A 119 -8.55 -14.32 4.79
N SER A 120 -7.53 -13.78 4.11
CA SER A 120 -6.10 -14.10 4.33
C SER A 120 -5.22 -12.86 4.21
N ALA A 121 -4.03 -12.87 4.81
CA ALA A 121 -3.15 -11.70 4.84
C ALA A 121 -1.71 -12.03 4.44
N TYR A 122 -1.06 -11.05 3.83
CA TYR A 122 0.28 -11.15 3.28
C TYR A 122 1.12 -9.92 3.61
N ASN A 123 2.41 -10.16 3.85
CA ASN A 123 3.46 -9.16 3.75
C ASN A 123 3.85 -9.04 2.28
N LEU A 124 3.58 -7.89 1.68
CA LEU A 124 3.81 -7.61 0.26
C LEU A 124 5.20 -6.99 0.06
N PRO A 125 5.90 -7.32 -1.05
CA PRO A 125 7.12 -6.62 -1.43
C PRO A 125 6.80 -5.16 -1.80
N SER A 126 7.83 -4.32 -1.77
CA SER A 126 7.78 -2.94 -2.28
C SER A 126 7.39 -2.88 -3.76
N GLY A 127 6.64 -1.84 -4.13
CA GLY A 127 6.22 -1.54 -5.50
C GLY A 127 4.76 -1.93 -5.80
N THR A 128 4.44 -2.02 -7.09
CA THR A 128 3.09 -2.38 -7.54
C THR A 128 2.86 -3.89 -7.45
N ASN A 129 1.92 -4.29 -6.59
CA ASN A 129 1.53 -5.67 -6.37
C ASN A 129 0.18 -5.95 -7.05
N ILE A 130 0.13 -6.96 -7.90
CA ILE A 130 -1.11 -7.45 -8.49
C ILE A 130 -1.59 -8.65 -7.68
N ILE A 131 -2.77 -8.52 -7.09
CA ILE A 131 -3.38 -9.54 -6.25
C ILE A 131 -4.55 -10.14 -7.00
N SER A 132 -4.52 -11.45 -7.18
CA SER A 132 -5.59 -12.18 -7.86
C SER A 132 -5.99 -13.41 -7.07
N VAL A 133 -7.06 -14.05 -7.51
CA VAL A 133 -7.59 -15.23 -6.86
C VAL A 133 -7.98 -16.25 -7.91
N SER A 134 -7.69 -17.52 -7.65
CA SER A 134 -8.04 -18.63 -8.52
C SER A 134 -8.73 -19.75 -7.75
N GLY A 135 -9.31 -20.67 -8.50
CA GLY A 135 -10.11 -21.76 -7.98
C GLY A 135 -11.54 -21.75 -8.50
N LEU A 136 -12.31 -22.73 -8.03
CA LEU A 136 -13.70 -22.95 -8.41
C LEU A 136 -14.52 -23.00 -7.13
N VAL A 137 -15.47 -22.08 -7.02
CA VAL A 137 -16.30 -21.93 -5.83
C VAL A 137 -17.78 -21.89 -6.17
N THR A 138 -18.60 -22.24 -5.20
CA THR A 138 -20.04 -22.09 -5.26
C THR A 138 -20.47 -20.99 -4.30
N VAL A 139 -21.15 -19.97 -4.84
CA VAL A 139 -21.78 -18.87 -4.10
C VAL A 139 -23.23 -18.76 -4.57
N ASP A 140 -24.20 -18.71 -3.66
CA ASP A 140 -25.64 -18.70 -3.99
C ASP A 140 -26.05 -19.84 -4.97
N ASP A 141 -25.55 -21.06 -4.72
CA ASP A 141 -25.76 -22.26 -5.56
C ASP A 141 -25.28 -22.14 -7.03
N LYS A 142 -24.43 -21.13 -7.32
CA LYS A 142 -23.82 -20.94 -8.64
C LYS A 142 -22.33 -21.19 -8.57
N GLU A 143 -21.84 -21.99 -9.50
CA GLU A 143 -20.42 -22.21 -9.69
C GLU A 143 -19.78 -20.99 -10.38
N ILE A 144 -18.69 -20.51 -9.80
CA ILE A 144 -17.95 -19.34 -10.24
C ILE A 144 -16.48 -19.72 -10.35
N ASN A 145 -15.90 -19.48 -11.53
CA ASN A 145 -14.45 -19.56 -11.72
C ASN A 145 -13.81 -18.26 -11.24
N LEU A 146 -13.00 -18.36 -10.18
CA LEU A 146 -12.38 -17.21 -9.54
C LEU A 146 -11.36 -16.47 -10.41
N ALA A 147 -10.81 -17.13 -11.44
CA ALA A 147 -9.94 -16.47 -12.42
C ALA A 147 -10.66 -15.37 -13.24
N THR A 148 -11.99 -15.27 -13.14
CA THR A 148 -12.79 -14.19 -13.75
C THR A 148 -12.96 -12.97 -12.83
N VAL A 149 -12.61 -13.09 -11.55
CA VAL A 149 -12.61 -11.98 -10.60
C VAL A 149 -11.56 -10.97 -11.02
N LYS A 150 -11.94 -9.69 -11.03
CA LYS A 150 -11.00 -8.62 -11.36
C LYS A 150 -9.87 -8.59 -10.32
N PRO A 151 -8.59 -8.64 -10.74
CA PRO A 151 -7.47 -8.48 -9.82
C PRO A 151 -7.53 -7.13 -9.11
N ASP A 152 -6.98 -7.11 -7.91
CA ASP A 152 -6.71 -5.89 -7.17
C ASP A 152 -5.27 -5.43 -7.41
N ILE A 153 -5.04 -4.13 -7.28
CA ILE A 153 -3.71 -3.54 -7.39
C ILE A 153 -3.43 -2.83 -6.08
N VAL A 154 -2.41 -3.29 -5.38
CA VAL A 154 -1.92 -2.66 -4.16
C VAL A 154 -0.55 -2.08 -4.47
N ASP A 155 -0.46 -0.77 -4.49
CA ASP A 155 0.82 -0.08 -4.48
C ASP A 155 1.29 -0.04 -3.03
N THR A 156 2.28 -0.87 -2.71
CA THR A 156 3.03 -0.70 -1.49
C THR A 156 4.00 0.44 -1.67
N GLY A 157 4.41 1.05 -0.56
CA GLY A 157 5.57 1.91 -0.62
C GLY A 157 6.73 1.12 -1.22
N GLU A 158 7.01 1.34 -2.51
CA GLU A 158 8.39 1.57 -2.89
C GLU A 158 8.76 2.78 -2.06
N ILE A 159 9.45 2.53 -0.95
CA ILE A 159 10.17 3.62 -0.34
C ILE A 159 11.44 3.78 -1.17
N GLU A 160 11.26 4.06 -2.48
CA GLU A 160 12.30 4.69 -3.28
C GLU A 160 12.73 5.85 -2.41
N ASN A 161 14.01 5.83 -2.04
CA ASN A 161 14.62 6.85 -1.21
C ASN A 161 14.45 6.74 0.32
N SER A 162 14.40 5.53 0.90
CA SER A 162 14.54 5.38 2.37
C SER A 162 15.71 4.53 2.82
N TYR A 163 16.01 4.70 4.11
CA TYR A 163 16.96 3.88 4.82
C TYR A 163 16.38 3.42 6.16
N ILE A 164 16.45 2.11 6.39
CA ILE A 164 16.10 1.50 7.67
C ILE A 164 17.38 1.35 8.50
N PHE A 165 17.40 1.96 9.67
CA PHE A 165 18.53 1.88 10.58
C PHE A 165 18.56 0.51 11.26
N GLN A 166 19.76 -0.02 11.47
CA GLN A 166 19.94 -1.10 12.42
C GLN A 166 19.60 -0.59 13.82
N THR A 167 18.69 -1.27 14.50
CA THR A 167 18.24 -0.84 15.82
C THR A 167 18.80 -1.77 16.88
N GLY A 168 19.39 -1.19 17.92
CA GLY A 168 19.81 -1.91 19.11
C GLY A 168 18.88 -1.62 20.30
N THR A 169 19.33 -1.98 21.49
CA THR A 169 18.59 -1.69 22.72
C THR A 169 18.60 -0.18 22.99
N LEU A 170 17.44 0.46 22.88
CA LEU A 170 17.28 1.87 23.25
C LEU A 170 17.63 2.10 24.73
N PRO A 171 18.20 3.27 25.09
CA PRO A 171 18.44 3.62 26.48
C PRO A 171 17.16 3.63 27.32
N SER A 172 17.32 3.42 28.63
CA SER A 172 16.18 3.42 29.56
C SER A 172 15.39 4.73 29.47
N GLY A 173 14.06 4.62 29.47
CA GLY A 173 13.14 5.75 29.40
C GLY A 173 12.92 6.31 27.98
N LEU A 174 13.70 5.89 26.99
CA LEU A 174 13.48 6.26 25.59
C LEU A 174 12.58 5.25 24.88
N THR A 175 11.56 5.74 24.18
CA THR A 175 10.77 4.96 23.23
C THR A 175 11.11 5.37 21.81
N LEU A 176 10.90 4.44 20.86
CA LEU A 176 11.11 4.74 19.43
C LEU A 176 10.19 5.88 18.95
N ASP A 177 8.94 5.90 19.40
CA ASP A 177 7.99 6.98 19.04
C ASP A 177 8.46 8.36 19.53
N ASN A 178 9.02 8.45 20.74
CA ASN A 178 9.57 9.69 21.28
C ASN A 178 10.81 10.14 20.50
N LEU A 179 11.68 9.20 20.10
CA LEU A 179 12.85 9.48 19.26
C LEU A 179 12.43 10.03 17.89
N ILE A 180 11.46 9.37 17.25
CA ILE A 180 10.91 9.79 15.95
C ILE A 180 10.33 11.20 16.04
N ALA A 181 9.51 11.47 17.06
CA ALA A 181 8.91 12.78 17.27
C ALA A 181 9.97 13.87 17.43
N GLU A 182 11.06 13.57 18.13
CA GLU A 182 12.16 14.50 18.36
C GLU A 182 12.96 14.78 17.10
N LEU A 183 13.40 13.74 16.38
CA LEU A 183 14.14 13.89 15.11
C LEU A 183 13.32 14.66 14.05
N ASN A 184 12.01 14.46 14.02
CA ASN A 184 11.12 15.15 13.09
C ASN A 184 10.91 16.64 13.39
N LYS A 185 11.35 17.17 14.55
CA LYS A 185 11.37 18.63 14.77
C LYS A 185 12.27 19.35 13.76
N ASP A 186 13.30 18.67 13.28
CA ASP A 186 14.29 19.17 12.31
C ASP A 186 14.28 18.39 10.99
N SER A 187 13.17 17.72 10.62
CA SER A 187 13.05 16.91 9.39
C SER A 187 13.45 17.67 8.12
N LYS A 188 13.12 18.97 8.04
CA LYS A 188 13.51 19.83 6.92
C LYS A 188 15.02 19.96 6.74
N LYS A 189 15.78 19.88 7.83
CA LYS A 189 17.24 19.87 7.75
C LYS A 189 17.73 18.48 7.35
N ALA A 190 17.11 17.42 7.85
CA ALA A 190 17.42 16.07 7.40
C ALA A 190 17.07 15.80 5.93
N HIS A 191 16.34 16.69 5.25
CA HIS A 191 15.78 16.43 3.92
C HIS A 191 15.06 15.09 3.84
N GLY A 192 14.33 14.77 4.91
CA GLY A 192 13.64 13.51 5.06
C GLY A 192 12.80 13.46 6.33
N THR A 193 11.84 12.55 6.33
CA THR A 193 10.92 12.31 7.43
C THR A 193 11.26 11.00 8.14
N PHE A 194 11.38 11.05 9.46
CA PHE A 194 11.62 9.88 10.30
C PHE A 194 10.31 9.16 10.63
N SER A 195 10.35 7.84 10.61
CA SER A 195 9.22 6.97 10.92
C SER A 195 9.72 5.63 11.46
N LYS A 196 8.80 4.68 11.64
CA LYS A 196 9.11 3.32 12.07
C LYS A 196 8.88 2.33 10.93
N SER A 197 9.74 1.32 10.87
CA SER A 197 9.54 0.10 10.10
C SER A 197 9.66 -1.08 11.08
N GLY A 198 8.51 -1.64 11.48
CA GLY A 198 8.43 -2.58 12.61
C GLY A 198 8.97 -1.95 13.91
N SER A 199 10.00 -2.58 14.48
CA SER A 199 10.71 -2.09 15.67
C SER A 199 11.92 -1.19 15.34
N ASN A 200 12.13 -0.86 14.06
CA ASN A 200 13.29 -0.10 13.61
C ASN A 200 12.97 1.36 13.29
N LEU A 201 13.96 2.23 13.48
CA LEU A 201 13.93 3.59 12.96
C LEU A 201 14.10 3.55 11.43
N MET A 202 13.37 4.40 10.74
CA MET A 202 13.45 4.60 9.29
C MET A 202 13.49 6.08 8.97
N ILE A 203 14.21 6.46 7.90
CA ILE A 203 14.12 7.79 7.28
C ILE A 203 13.66 7.63 5.83
N THR A 204 12.69 8.44 5.40
CA THR A 204 12.28 8.58 4.00
C THR A 204 12.73 9.95 3.51
N CYS A 205 13.56 9.98 2.48
CA CYS A 205 14.18 11.20 1.96
C CYS A 205 13.22 11.97 1.04
N ASP A 206 13.31 13.30 1.08
CA ASP A 206 12.55 14.20 0.23
C ASP A 206 12.96 14.07 -1.25
N ASP A 207 12.09 14.49 -2.18
CA ASP A 207 12.37 14.49 -3.62
C ASP A 207 13.70 15.21 -3.95
N GLY A 208 14.57 14.54 -4.70
CA GLY A 208 15.88 15.07 -5.11
C GLY A 208 17.00 14.90 -4.08
N TYR A 209 16.73 14.24 -2.96
CA TYR A 209 17.71 13.79 -1.98
C TYR A 209 17.84 12.27 -2.01
N GLU A 210 18.82 11.68 -1.34
CA GLU A 210 18.95 10.24 -1.15
C GLU A 210 19.79 9.87 0.07
N TRP A 211 19.57 8.65 0.55
CA TRP A 211 20.51 8.05 1.47
C TRP A 211 21.73 7.54 0.70
N LEU A 212 22.92 7.96 1.12
CA LEU A 212 24.15 7.66 0.39
C LEU A 212 24.65 6.23 0.65
N ASP A 213 24.94 5.51 -0.42
CA ASP A 213 25.64 4.22 -0.39
C ASP A 213 27.03 4.39 0.25
N GLY A 214 27.18 3.89 1.49
CA GLY A 214 28.41 4.01 2.28
C GLY A 214 28.27 4.79 3.58
N VAL A 215 27.09 5.38 3.84
CA VAL A 215 26.78 6.08 5.10
C VAL A 215 26.06 5.17 6.10
N ASN A 216 26.20 3.86 5.95
CA ASN A 216 25.51 2.87 6.77
C ASN A 216 26.16 2.74 8.16
N VAL A 217 25.54 3.34 9.18
CA VAL A 217 26.04 3.35 10.56
C VAL A 217 25.35 2.28 11.41
N PRO A 218 26.07 1.26 11.90
CA PRO A 218 25.53 0.31 12.87
C PRO A 218 25.09 1.00 14.16
N TYR A 219 24.19 0.37 14.90
CA TYR A 219 23.80 0.89 16.21
C TYR A 219 25.00 0.99 17.15
N GLY A 220 25.06 2.08 17.92
CA GLY A 220 26.16 2.38 18.84
C GLY A 220 27.40 2.98 18.17
N GLN A 221 27.33 3.33 16.88
CA GLN A 221 28.47 3.87 16.13
C GLN A 221 28.19 5.26 15.54
N GLN A 222 29.26 5.88 15.07
CA GLN A 222 29.24 7.13 14.32
C GLN A 222 30.20 7.03 13.13
N ILE A 223 29.91 7.77 12.07
CA ILE A 223 30.84 7.99 10.97
C ILE A 223 30.91 9.49 10.62
N ASN A 224 32.03 9.89 10.04
CA ASN A 224 32.20 11.22 9.45
C ASN A 224 31.96 11.10 7.94
N THR A 225 31.01 11.87 7.43
CA THR A 225 30.74 11.99 6.00
C THR A 225 31.44 13.24 5.47
N THR A 226 31.87 13.20 4.21
CA THR A 226 32.38 14.39 3.53
C THR A 226 31.27 15.37 3.11
N HIS A 227 30.02 15.06 3.42
CA HIS A 227 28.83 15.82 3.03
C HIS A 227 28.31 16.60 4.24
N ASN A 228 28.73 17.88 4.34
CA ASN A 228 28.56 18.70 5.53
C ASN A 228 27.15 19.30 5.71
N THR A 229 26.14 18.84 4.97
CA THR A 229 24.81 19.46 4.94
C THR A 229 23.73 18.43 5.16
N GLY A 230 22.75 18.79 6.00
CA GLY A 230 21.44 18.18 5.96
C GLY A 230 21.21 17.01 6.92
N VAL A 231 21.56 17.16 8.20
CA VAL A 231 21.26 16.15 9.24
C VAL A 231 20.38 16.74 10.35
N ALA A 232 19.33 16.01 10.75
CA ALA A 232 18.64 16.24 12.01
C ALA A 232 19.37 15.50 13.13
N GLY A 233 19.40 16.08 14.33
CA GLY A 233 20.13 15.53 15.46
C GLY A 233 19.41 15.71 16.77
N THR A 234 19.43 14.66 17.61
CA THR A 234 18.95 14.74 18.98
C THR A 234 19.79 13.88 19.91
N LYS A 235 19.81 14.27 21.19
CA LYS A 235 20.53 13.56 22.25
C LYS A 235 19.61 13.26 23.43
N TRP A 236 19.57 11.99 23.82
CA TRP A 236 18.85 11.52 25.00
C TRP A 236 19.79 11.44 26.20
N ASN A 237 19.42 12.04 27.32
CA ASN A 237 20.12 11.88 28.59
C ASN A 237 19.34 10.92 29.50
N THR A 238 19.93 9.75 29.79
CA THR A 238 19.28 8.70 30.58
C THR A 238 19.15 9.08 32.06
N THR A 239 20.07 9.90 32.60
CA THR A 239 20.01 10.34 34.00
C THR A 239 18.88 11.32 34.24
N GLU A 240 18.62 12.21 33.29
CA GLU A 240 17.59 13.24 33.38
C GLU A 240 16.26 12.84 32.73
N GLY A 241 16.26 11.81 31.89
CA GLY A 241 15.07 11.32 31.20
C GLY A 241 14.49 12.33 30.20
N LYS A 242 15.34 13.05 29.47
CA LYS A 242 14.91 14.08 28.52
C LYS A 242 15.83 14.21 27.31
N PHE A 243 15.30 14.85 26.26
CA PHE A 243 16.05 15.23 25.07
C PHE A 243 16.76 16.57 25.22
N TYR A 244 17.85 16.69 24.47
CA TYR A 244 18.55 17.92 24.19
C TYR A 244 18.65 18.08 22.67
N ASP A 245 18.34 19.29 22.21
CA ASP A 245 18.55 19.69 20.83
C ASP A 245 20.06 19.65 20.54
N GLU A 246 20.42 19.03 19.42
CA GLU A 246 21.80 19.02 18.95
C GLU A 246 21.96 19.91 17.73
N GLN A 247 23.18 20.39 17.51
CA GLN A 247 23.45 21.21 16.35
C GLN A 247 23.20 20.38 15.08
N ALA A 248 22.27 20.84 14.25
CA ALA A 248 22.07 20.33 12.91
C ALA A 248 23.21 20.78 11.97
N ASP A 249 23.32 20.15 10.80
CA ASP A 249 24.38 20.43 9.82
C ASP A 249 25.80 20.11 10.31
N THR A 250 25.97 18.88 10.81
CA THR A 250 27.30 18.32 11.11
C THR A 250 27.69 17.32 10.02
N PRO A 251 28.99 17.03 9.82
CA PRO A 251 29.42 15.93 8.96
C PRO A 251 29.15 14.55 9.60
N TRP A 252 28.59 14.50 10.81
CA TRP A 252 28.47 13.25 11.55
C TRP A 252 27.13 12.60 11.32
N VAL A 253 27.17 11.29 11.08
CA VAL A 253 26.00 10.42 11.11
C VAL A 253 26.18 9.48 12.29
N MET A 254 25.21 9.48 13.20
CA MET A 254 25.24 8.74 14.46
C MET A 254 23.96 7.95 14.62
N ASN A 255 24.10 6.67 14.97
CA ASN A 255 22.96 5.81 15.23
C ASN A 255 23.07 5.26 16.66
N GLY A 256 22.44 5.93 17.62
CA GLY A 256 22.47 5.51 19.03
C GLY A 256 23.87 5.55 19.64
N TYR A 257 24.69 6.53 19.27
CA TYR A 257 26.08 6.64 19.72
C TYR A 257 26.17 7.20 21.14
N LEU A 258 26.93 6.53 22.02
CA LEU A 258 27.13 6.99 23.40
C LEU A 258 28.22 8.07 23.44
N VAL A 259 27.80 9.34 23.51
CA VAL A 259 28.71 10.51 23.48
C VAL A 259 29.28 10.86 24.84
N ASP A 260 28.55 10.58 25.93
CA ASP A 260 29.03 10.75 27.29
C ASP A 260 28.50 9.62 28.19
N ALA A 261 29.36 8.65 28.47
CA ALA A 261 29.04 7.51 29.33
C ALA A 261 28.78 7.92 30.79
N THR A 262 29.38 9.03 31.26
CA THR A 262 29.22 9.48 32.65
C THR A 262 27.86 10.12 32.90
N LYS A 263 27.26 10.68 31.84
CA LYS A 263 25.91 11.28 31.86
C LYS A 263 24.84 10.40 31.21
N GLY A 264 25.23 9.25 30.66
CA GLY A 264 24.32 8.36 29.92
C GLY A 264 23.69 9.05 28.71
N GLU A 265 24.49 9.82 27.97
CA GLU A 265 24.04 10.59 26.81
C GLU A 265 24.22 9.79 25.50
N THR A 266 23.10 9.48 24.85
CA THR A 266 23.06 8.76 23.58
C THR A 266 22.53 9.67 22.47
N GLN A 267 23.19 9.69 21.32
CA GLN A 267 22.90 10.63 20.24
C GLN A 267 22.54 9.93 18.93
N TRP A 268 21.60 10.53 18.21
CA TRP A 268 21.20 10.17 16.85
C TRP A 268 21.38 11.40 15.96
N GLN A 269 22.03 11.21 14.81
CA GLN A 269 22.16 12.21 13.76
C GLN A 269 22.06 11.54 12.41
N ALA A 270 21.12 11.98 11.58
CA ALA A 270 20.90 11.41 10.25
C ALA A 270 20.18 12.40 9.34
N GLY A 271 20.33 12.19 8.04
CA GLY A 271 19.61 12.91 7.01
C GLY A 271 19.93 12.37 5.62
N CYS A 272 19.44 13.06 4.61
CA CYS A 272 19.52 12.68 3.21
C CYS A 272 20.27 13.76 2.42
N TRP A 273 20.94 13.36 1.35
CA TRP A 273 21.83 14.21 0.59
C TRP A 273 21.37 14.38 -0.84
N GLN A 274 21.57 15.55 -1.41
CA GLN A 274 21.11 15.85 -2.76
C GLN A 274 21.71 14.88 -3.79
N VAL A 275 20.88 14.32 -4.65
CA VAL A 275 21.31 13.43 -5.73
C VAL A 275 22.22 14.21 -6.68
N GLN A 276 23.46 13.74 -6.88
CA GLN A 276 24.37 14.34 -7.84
C GLN A 276 24.02 13.84 -9.25
N ASN A 277 23.42 14.71 -10.07
CA ASN A 277 23.23 14.47 -11.51
C ASN A 277 24.55 14.56 -12.29
#